data_AF-A0A965X5E6-F1
#
_entry.id   AF-A0A965X5E6-F1
#
_cell.length_a   1.000
_cell.length_b   1.000
_cell.length_c   1.000
_cell.angle_alpha   90.00
_cell.angle_beta   90.00
_cell.angle_gamma   90.00
#
_symmetry.space_group_name_H-M   'P 1'
#
loop_
_entity.id
_entity.type
_entity.pdbx_description
1 polymer ?
#
loop_
_entity_poly.entity_id
_entity_poly.type
_entity_poly.pdbx_seq_one_letter_code
_entity_poly.pdbx_strand_id
1 'polypeptide(L)'
;MDKAQFLTVKDDFDRRRYFWFPRDLVKNGLWATWPSAAQAVFPALLSFMGGGGSCFPSLDIIGIRCGRSRKTVSEGVDHLLNQPIPLTRTARITAAGRRSYVYRWPRPTVKRGLFFPLRHCIFDGGNWATLTPTAQAIYICMRTFGLVSGADELDAVFGGQSADAVEYGLRDFEFCRADPDVLCELSGITHRSLHAALDSLTRCGLAVRDPDMDGGDGADTWRVYLTPNKGNVTVTLR
;
A
#
# COMPACT_ATOMS: atom_id res chain seq x y z
N MET A 1 31.14 22.87 31.79
CA MET A 1 29.88 22.30 32.28
C MET A 1 28.86 22.43 31.16
N ASP A 2 28.78 21.40 30.34
CA ASP A 2 27.94 21.37 29.14
C ASP A 2 26.47 21.21 29.49
N LYS A 3 25.64 22.06 28.87
CA LYS A 3 24.19 21.93 28.89
C LYS A 3 23.81 20.80 27.93
N ALA A 4 23.45 19.65 28.49
CA ALA A 4 22.75 18.60 27.76
C ALA A 4 21.46 19.20 27.18
N GLN A 5 21.44 19.40 25.87
CA GLN A 5 20.22 19.64 25.12
C GLN A 5 19.43 18.34 25.13
N PHE A 6 18.37 18.32 25.94
CA PHE A 6 17.31 17.34 25.81
C PHE A 6 16.68 17.52 24.42
N LEU A 7 17.03 16.63 23.50
CA LEU A 7 16.27 16.40 22.27
C LEU A 7 14.89 15.94 22.69
N THR A 8 13.93 16.87 22.69
CA THR A 8 12.51 16.57 22.88
C THR A 8 12.07 15.69 21.72
N VAL A 9 11.98 14.39 21.96
CA VAL A 9 11.41 13.39 21.03
C VAL A 9 10.00 13.86 20.67
N LYS A 10 9.84 14.34 19.44
CA LYS A 10 8.57 14.78 18.89
C LYS A 10 8.05 13.66 17.97
N ASP A 11 7.84 12.47 18.52
CA ASP A 11 7.34 11.29 17.79
C ASP A 11 5.86 11.03 18.07
N ASP A 12 5.02 12.01 17.74
CA ASP A 12 3.62 11.70 17.48
C ASP A 12 3.56 11.07 16.08
N PHE A 13 3.32 9.76 16.00
CA PHE A 13 2.96 9.07 14.75
C PHE A 13 1.83 9.85 14.07
N ASP A 14 2.18 10.62 13.03
CA ASP A 14 1.24 11.50 12.34
C ASP A 14 0.26 10.66 11.52
N ARG A 15 -0.83 10.25 12.17
CA ARG A 15 -1.91 9.45 11.57
C ARG A 15 -2.51 10.09 10.32
N ARG A 16 -2.25 11.37 10.04
CA ARG A 16 -2.69 12.05 8.82
C ARG A 16 -1.82 11.72 7.61
N ARG A 17 -0.63 11.15 7.82
CA ARG A 17 0.30 10.73 6.75
C ARG A 17 0.03 9.31 6.27
N TYR A 18 -0.81 8.56 6.97
CA TYR A 18 -1.07 7.15 6.67
C TYR A 18 -2.56 6.86 6.55
N PHE A 19 -2.86 5.87 5.72
CA PHE A 19 -4.12 5.16 5.72
C PHE A 19 -3.86 3.65 5.84
N TRP A 20 -4.88 2.87 6.18
CA TRP A 20 -4.68 1.47 6.57
C TRP A 20 -5.24 0.54 5.50
N PHE A 21 -4.42 -0.41 5.06
CA PHE A 21 -4.81 -1.47 4.14
C PHE A 21 -5.06 -2.78 4.90
N PRO A 22 -6.18 -3.49 4.67
CA PRO A 22 -6.49 -4.76 5.32
C PRO A 22 -5.61 -5.90 4.78
N ARG A 23 -4.80 -6.53 5.65
CA ARG A 23 -3.93 -7.67 5.29
C ARG A 23 -4.73 -8.89 4.86
N ASP A 24 -5.90 -9.09 5.45
CA ASP A 24 -6.72 -10.27 5.21
C ASP A 24 -7.14 -10.42 3.75
N LEU A 25 -7.33 -9.30 3.02
CA LEU A 25 -7.63 -9.36 1.59
C LEU A 25 -6.53 -10.07 0.79
N VAL A 26 -5.27 -9.90 1.19
CA VAL A 26 -4.14 -10.57 0.55
C VAL A 26 -4.01 -11.98 1.09
N LYS A 27 -4.01 -12.14 2.42
CA LYS A 27 -3.78 -13.44 3.07
C LYS A 27 -4.83 -14.50 2.74
N ASN A 28 -6.07 -14.10 2.46
CA ASN A 28 -7.14 -15.02 2.05
C ASN A 28 -7.25 -15.20 0.52
N GLY A 29 -6.32 -14.62 -0.26
CA GLY A 29 -6.29 -14.72 -1.72
C GLY A 29 -7.33 -13.85 -2.45
N LEU A 30 -8.22 -13.12 -1.75
CA LEU A 30 -9.26 -12.31 -2.41
C LEU A 30 -8.65 -11.19 -3.28
N TRP A 31 -7.52 -10.62 -2.87
CA TRP A 31 -6.79 -9.61 -3.64
C TRP A 31 -6.35 -10.12 -5.01
N ALA A 32 -5.92 -11.39 -5.10
CA ALA A 32 -5.47 -12.01 -6.33
C ALA A 32 -6.60 -12.24 -7.34
N THR A 33 -7.85 -12.40 -6.87
CA THR A 33 -9.00 -12.65 -7.73
C THR A 33 -9.56 -11.37 -8.37
N TRP A 34 -9.13 -10.21 -7.90
CA TRP A 34 -9.61 -8.93 -8.39
C TRP A 34 -8.99 -8.59 -9.75
N PRO A 35 -9.77 -8.00 -10.68
CA PRO A 35 -9.20 -7.47 -11.91
C PRO A 35 -8.23 -6.33 -11.60
N SER A 36 -7.24 -6.11 -12.45
CA SER A 36 -6.22 -5.08 -12.25
C SER A 36 -6.80 -3.67 -12.06
N ALA A 37 -7.98 -3.40 -12.62
CA ALA A 37 -8.70 -2.14 -12.37
C ALA A 37 -9.08 -1.97 -10.89
N ALA A 38 -9.62 -3.01 -10.25
CA ALA A 38 -9.99 -2.99 -8.83
C ALA A 38 -8.75 -2.93 -7.92
N GLN A 39 -7.70 -3.69 -8.25
CA GLN A 39 -6.42 -3.63 -7.53
C GLN A 39 -5.78 -2.23 -7.59
N ALA A 40 -5.84 -1.55 -8.75
CA ALA A 40 -5.36 -0.18 -8.89
C ALA A 40 -6.19 0.84 -8.09
N VAL A 41 -7.51 0.69 -8.13
CA VAL A 41 -8.48 1.64 -7.57
C VAL A 41 -8.57 1.54 -6.05
N PHE A 42 -8.53 0.34 -5.48
CA PHE A 42 -8.87 0.16 -4.06
C PHE A 42 -7.91 0.90 -3.11
N PRO A 43 -6.57 0.76 -3.19
CA PRO A 43 -5.66 1.55 -2.36
C PRO A 43 -5.81 3.05 -2.59
N ALA A 44 -6.02 3.47 -3.85
CA ALA A 44 -6.22 4.87 -4.19
C ALA A 44 -7.50 5.44 -3.57
N LEU A 45 -8.60 4.68 -3.55
CA LEU A 45 -9.85 5.06 -2.89
C LEU A 45 -9.68 5.15 -1.36
N LEU A 46 -8.99 4.16 -0.77
CA LEU A 46 -8.68 4.17 0.67
C LEU A 46 -7.83 5.38 1.07
N SER A 47 -6.95 5.87 0.19
CA SER A 47 -6.15 7.08 0.43
C SER A 47 -6.98 8.36 0.59
N PHE A 48 -8.27 8.37 0.25
CA PHE A 48 -9.17 9.50 0.50
C PHE A 48 -9.98 9.34 1.80
N MET A 49 -9.94 8.18 2.45
CA MET A 49 -10.76 7.90 3.62
C MET A 49 -10.29 8.74 4.82
N GLY A 50 -11.16 9.61 5.32
CA GLY A 50 -10.91 10.33 6.56
C GLY A 50 -11.04 9.44 7.79
N GLY A 51 -10.81 10.01 8.99
CA GLY A 51 -10.91 9.27 10.26
C GLY A 51 -12.28 8.66 10.55
N GLY A 52 -13.33 9.12 9.88
CA GLY A 52 -14.69 8.57 9.95
C GLY A 52 -14.99 7.43 8.97
N GLY A 53 -14.00 6.98 8.18
CA GLY A 53 -14.19 5.88 7.22
C GLY A 53 -15.09 6.24 6.04
N SER A 54 -15.11 7.52 5.65
CA SER A 54 -15.86 7.97 4.47
C SER A 54 -15.06 8.96 3.63
N CYS A 55 -15.36 8.98 2.33
CA CYS A 55 -14.78 9.91 1.37
C CYS A 55 -15.77 10.17 0.22
N PHE A 56 -15.54 11.22 -0.56
CA PHE A 56 -16.39 11.59 -1.70
C PHE A 56 -15.59 12.04 -2.95
N PRO A 57 -14.48 11.36 -3.31
CA PRO A 57 -13.75 11.70 -4.52
C PRO A 57 -14.60 11.43 -5.77
N SER A 58 -14.42 12.25 -6.81
CA SER A 58 -14.97 11.93 -8.14
C SER A 58 -14.17 10.78 -8.77
N LEU A 59 -14.76 10.11 -9.77
CA LEU A 59 -14.04 9.09 -10.54
C LEU A 59 -12.77 9.66 -11.21
N ASP A 60 -12.81 10.92 -11.64
CA ASP A 60 -11.64 11.57 -12.26
C ASP A 60 -10.51 11.78 -11.24
N ILE A 61 -10.85 12.17 -10.00
CA ILE A 61 -9.88 12.32 -8.90
C ILE A 61 -9.26 10.96 -8.54
N ILE A 62 -10.06 9.90 -8.48
CA ILE A 62 -9.53 8.53 -8.26
C ILE A 62 -8.62 8.13 -9.44
N GLY A 63 -9.01 8.45 -10.68
CA GLY A 63 -8.24 8.13 -11.88
C GLY A 63 -6.87 8.79 -11.91
N ILE A 64 -6.77 10.06 -11.54
CA ILE A 64 -5.48 10.75 -11.34
C ILE A 64 -4.64 10.00 -10.31
N ARG A 65 -5.26 9.56 -9.22
CA ARG A 65 -4.58 8.89 -8.11
C ARG A 65 -4.02 7.51 -8.46
N CYS A 66 -4.72 6.74 -9.28
CA CYS A 66 -4.32 5.38 -9.67
C CYS A 66 -3.73 5.26 -11.07
N GLY A 67 -3.64 6.36 -11.82
CA GLY A 67 -3.11 6.38 -13.19
C GLY A 67 -4.01 5.62 -14.16
N ARG A 68 -5.34 5.74 -14.01
CA ARG A 68 -6.33 5.03 -14.84
C ARG A 68 -7.36 5.99 -15.41
N SER A 69 -7.92 5.60 -16.54
CA SER A 69 -9.03 6.33 -17.16
C SER A 69 -10.28 6.29 -16.29
N ARG A 70 -11.15 7.29 -16.42
CA ARG A 70 -12.46 7.32 -15.75
C ARG A 70 -13.26 6.04 -15.97
N LYS A 71 -13.23 5.48 -17.19
CA LYS A 71 -13.92 4.23 -17.54
C LYS A 71 -13.39 3.06 -16.69
N THR A 72 -12.08 2.86 -16.68
CA THR A 72 -11.41 1.81 -15.90
C THR A 72 -11.64 1.99 -14.40
N VAL A 73 -11.66 3.22 -13.91
CA VAL A 73 -11.99 3.52 -12.51
C VAL A 73 -13.42 3.11 -12.19
N SER A 74 -14.39 3.43 -13.07
CA SER A 74 -15.78 3.02 -12.89
C SER A 74 -15.90 1.50 -12.79
N GLU A 75 -15.29 0.77 -13.72
CA GLU A 75 -15.27 -0.69 -13.72
C GLU A 75 -14.64 -1.26 -12.43
N GLY A 76 -13.52 -0.69 -11.98
CA GLY A 76 -12.87 -1.08 -10.73
C GLY A 76 -13.75 -0.81 -9.50
N VAL A 77 -14.38 0.36 -9.42
CA VAL A 77 -15.31 0.70 -8.33
C VAL A 77 -16.52 -0.22 -8.32
N ASP A 78 -17.15 -0.44 -9.48
CA ASP A 78 -18.34 -1.27 -9.57
C ASP A 78 -18.00 -2.74 -9.24
N HIS A 79 -16.82 -3.23 -9.64
CA HIS A 79 -16.34 -4.54 -9.20
C HIS A 79 -16.22 -4.61 -7.68
N LEU A 80 -15.52 -3.64 -7.05
CA LEU A 80 -15.29 -3.61 -5.60
C LEU A 80 -16.59 -3.57 -4.80
N LEU A 81 -17.62 -2.86 -5.29
CA LEU A 81 -18.94 -2.79 -4.64
C LEU A 81 -19.74 -4.09 -4.71
N ASN A 82 -19.37 -5.00 -5.63
CA ASN A 82 -19.97 -6.32 -5.79
C ASN A 82 -19.17 -7.42 -5.08
N GLN A 83 -18.07 -7.09 -4.40
CA GLN A 83 -17.27 -8.04 -3.64
C GLN A 83 -17.81 -8.23 -2.21
N PRO A 84 -17.54 -9.37 -1.55
CA PRO A 84 -17.91 -9.61 -0.15
C PRO A 84 -16.99 -8.84 0.82
N ILE A 85 -16.85 -7.53 0.62
CA ILE A 85 -16.05 -6.62 1.43
C ILE A 85 -16.95 -5.48 1.95
N PRO A 86 -16.61 -4.84 3.08
CA PRO A 86 -17.46 -3.80 3.67
C PRO A 86 -17.32 -2.43 2.97
N LEU A 87 -17.16 -2.40 1.64
CA LEU A 87 -17.16 -1.16 0.86
C LEU A 87 -18.58 -0.83 0.42
N THR A 88 -19.06 0.38 0.71
CA THR A 88 -20.40 0.83 0.27
C THR A 88 -20.32 2.17 -0.45
N ARG A 89 -21.32 2.42 -1.32
CA ARG A 89 -21.49 3.67 -2.07
C ARG A 89 -22.91 4.18 -1.89
N THR A 90 -23.07 5.40 -1.39
CA THR A 90 -24.37 6.09 -1.33
C THR A 90 -24.38 7.29 -2.26
N ALA A 91 -25.48 7.49 -2.97
CA ALA A 91 -25.69 8.68 -3.79
C ALA A 91 -26.13 9.85 -2.90
N ARG A 92 -25.66 11.06 -3.21
CA ARG A 92 -26.13 12.31 -2.64
C ARG A 92 -26.35 13.35 -3.74
N ILE A 93 -27.24 14.29 -3.47
CA ILE A 93 -27.42 15.48 -4.30
C ILE A 93 -26.72 16.65 -3.60
N THR A 94 -25.85 17.34 -4.33
CA THR A 94 -25.16 18.53 -3.84
C THR A 94 -26.09 19.76 -3.84
N ALA A 95 -25.72 20.83 -3.15
CA ALA A 95 -26.48 22.09 -3.17
C ALA A 95 -26.68 22.65 -4.59
N ALA A 96 -25.76 22.33 -5.52
CA ALA A 96 -25.86 22.69 -6.93
C ALA A 96 -26.70 21.70 -7.77
N GLY A 97 -27.46 20.80 -7.15
CA GLY A 97 -28.28 19.80 -7.85
C GLY A 97 -27.52 18.67 -8.53
N ARG A 98 -26.18 18.61 -8.38
CA ARG A 98 -25.37 17.55 -9.00
C ARG A 98 -25.38 16.27 -8.16
N ARG A 99 -25.44 15.11 -8.83
CA ARG A 99 -25.26 13.81 -8.19
C ARG A 99 -23.78 13.60 -7.85
N SER A 100 -23.51 13.21 -6.62
CA SER A 100 -22.18 12.85 -6.11
C SER A 100 -22.30 11.55 -5.32
N TYR A 101 -21.19 10.83 -5.17
CA TYR A 101 -21.16 9.58 -4.41
C TYR A 101 -20.31 9.76 -3.15
N VAL A 102 -20.79 9.15 -2.07
CA VAL A 102 -20.04 8.99 -0.83
C VAL A 102 -19.70 7.52 -0.71
N TYR A 103 -18.41 7.24 -0.57
CA TYR A 103 -17.89 5.91 -0.31
C TYR A 103 -17.68 5.75 1.19
N ARG A 104 -17.95 4.56 1.72
CA ARG A 104 -17.66 4.23 3.11
C ARG A 104 -16.93 2.90 3.22
N TRP A 105 -15.93 2.88 4.10
CA TRP A 105 -15.15 1.71 4.49
C TRP A 105 -14.99 1.73 6.02
N PRO A 106 -15.08 0.58 6.71
CA PRO A 106 -14.97 0.55 8.17
C PRO A 106 -13.68 1.18 8.62
N ARG A 107 -13.76 1.94 9.72
CA ARG A 107 -12.56 2.44 10.36
C ARG A 107 -11.69 1.23 10.75
N PRO A 108 -10.41 1.21 10.36
CA PRO A 108 -9.50 0.15 10.75
C PRO A 108 -9.49 0.05 12.27
N THR A 109 -9.64 -1.17 12.78
CA THR A 109 -9.39 -1.43 14.19
C THR A 109 -7.88 -1.44 14.39
N VAL A 110 -7.39 -0.87 15.50
CA VAL A 110 -5.95 -0.84 15.81
C VAL A 110 -5.46 -2.23 16.28
N LYS A 111 -6.19 -3.29 15.95
CA LYS A 111 -5.77 -4.66 16.26
C LYS A 111 -4.56 -5.00 15.39
N ARG A 112 -3.46 -5.35 16.05
CA ARG A 112 -2.20 -5.71 15.42
C ARG A 112 -2.40 -6.85 14.41
N GLY A 113 -1.65 -6.80 13.31
CA GLY A 113 -1.61 -7.87 12.31
C GLY A 113 -2.79 -7.91 11.32
N LEU A 114 -3.86 -7.13 11.54
CA LEU A 114 -5.01 -7.08 10.61
C LEU A 114 -4.82 -6.07 9.49
N PHE A 115 -4.05 -5.01 9.73
CA PHE A 115 -3.81 -3.93 8.76
C PHE A 115 -2.32 -3.62 8.64
N PHE A 116 -1.94 -2.96 7.55
CA PHE A 116 -0.65 -2.28 7.43
C PHE A 116 -0.81 -0.83 6.99
N PRO A 117 0.09 0.07 7.40
CA PRO A 117 0.00 1.48 7.04
C PRO A 117 0.57 1.73 5.63
N LEU A 118 -0.19 2.41 4.78
CA LEU A 118 0.25 3.00 3.51
C LEU A 118 0.39 4.50 3.68
N ARG A 119 1.49 5.09 3.17
CA ARG A 119 1.70 6.54 3.25
C ARG A 119 0.98 7.26 2.11
N HIS A 120 0.31 8.35 2.42
CA HIS A 120 -0.36 9.18 1.41
C HIS A 120 0.62 9.71 0.35
N CYS A 121 1.88 9.97 0.70
CA CYS A 121 2.89 10.48 -0.23
C CYS A 121 3.14 9.58 -1.46
N ILE A 122 2.90 8.27 -1.38
CA ILE A 122 3.00 7.35 -2.53
C ILE A 122 1.92 7.68 -3.58
N PHE A 123 0.76 8.14 -3.12
CA PHE A 123 -0.40 8.48 -3.93
C PHE A 123 -0.42 9.96 -4.31
N ASP A 124 -0.05 10.84 -3.39
CA ASP A 124 0.09 12.29 -3.63
C ASP A 124 1.23 12.61 -4.59
N GLY A 125 2.35 11.88 -4.51
CA GLY A 125 3.50 12.05 -5.41
C GLY A 125 3.31 11.45 -6.81
N GLY A 126 2.20 10.75 -7.06
CA GLY A 126 1.94 10.09 -8.34
C GLY A 126 2.67 8.76 -8.55
N ASN A 127 3.52 8.32 -7.60
CA ASN A 127 4.26 7.05 -7.71
C ASN A 127 3.34 5.85 -7.92
N TRP A 128 2.21 5.81 -7.20
CA TRP A 128 1.21 4.75 -7.41
C TRP A 128 0.65 4.76 -8.83
N ALA A 129 0.40 5.95 -9.40
CA ALA A 129 -0.18 6.12 -10.72
C ALA A 129 0.78 5.73 -11.85
N THR A 130 2.10 5.86 -11.63
CA THR A 130 3.14 5.51 -12.63
C THR A 130 3.45 4.02 -12.69
N LEU A 131 3.00 3.22 -11.72
CA LEU A 131 3.20 1.78 -11.71
C LEU A 131 2.40 1.07 -12.82
N THR A 132 3.01 0.02 -13.36
CA THR A 132 2.27 -0.96 -14.16
C THR A 132 1.18 -1.63 -13.31
N PRO A 133 0.10 -2.14 -13.92
CA PRO A 133 -0.95 -2.83 -13.17
C PRO A 133 -0.43 -4.01 -12.33
N THR A 134 0.52 -4.80 -12.85
CA THR A 134 1.14 -5.92 -12.11
C THR A 134 2.00 -5.44 -10.95
N ALA A 135 2.70 -4.30 -11.10
CA ALA A 135 3.48 -3.70 -10.02
C ALA A 135 2.59 -3.14 -8.89
N GLN A 136 1.44 -2.57 -9.22
CA GLN A 136 0.44 -2.17 -8.22
C GLN A 136 -0.04 -3.39 -7.41
N ALA A 137 -0.35 -4.50 -8.09
CA ALA A 137 -0.79 -5.73 -7.44
C ALA A 137 0.27 -6.28 -6.47
N ILE A 138 1.52 -6.41 -6.91
CA ILE A 138 2.58 -7.03 -6.11
C ILE A 138 3.07 -6.13 -4.96
N TYR A 139 3.05 -4.80 -5.11
CA TYR A 139 3.46 -3.89 -4.02
C TYR A 139 2.64 -4.14 -2.76
N ILE A 140 1.34 -4.32 -2.90
CA ILE A 140 0.43 -4.61 -1.78
C ILE A 140 0.76 -5.95 -1.12
N CYS A 141 1.11 -6.97 -1.91
CA CYS A 141 1.54 -8.27 -1.40
C CYS A 141 2.87 -8.16 -0.66
N MET A 142 3.88 -7.48 -1.22
CA MET A 142 5.16 -7.27 -0.57
C MET A 142 5.01 -6.52 0.76
N ARG A 143 4.18 -5.47 0.82
CA ARG A 143 3.85 -4.76 2.07
C ARG A 143 3.10 -5.63 3.08
N THR A 144 2.34 -6.64 2.62
CA THR A 144 1.68 -7.62 3.49
C THR A 144 2.68 -8.56 4.17
N PHE A 145 3.85 -8.77 3.57
CA PHE A 145 4.95 -9.56 4.13
C PHE A 145 6.11 -8.71 4.67
N GLY A 146 5.93 -7.39 4.80
CA GLY A 146 6.94 -6.50 5.34
C GLY A 146 7.29 -6.82 6.79
N LEU A 147 8.57 -7.12 7.03
CA LEU A 147 9.21 -7.35 8.33
C LEU A 147 9.98 -6.10 8.77
N VAL A 148 10.08 -5.89 10.09
CA VAL A 148 10.76 -4.74 10.67
C VAL A 148 12.27 -4.91 10.62
N SER A 149 12.76 -6.11 10.92
CA SER A 149 14.18 -6.48 10.84
C SER A 149 14.34 -7.72 9.95
N GLY A 150 15.35 -7.72 9.07
CA GLY A 150 15.54 -8.79 8.08
C GLY A 150 16.03 -10.13 8.65
N ALA A 151 16.46 -10.17 9.92
CA ALA A 151 17.09 -11.34 10.54
C ALA A 151 16.35 -11.87 11.79
N ASP A 152 15.78 -11.02 12.65
CA ASP A 152 15.36 -11.41 14.00
C ASP A 152 13.85 -11.70 14.17
N GLU A 153 13.02 -11.48 13.14
CA GLU A 153 11.56 -11.67 13.23
C GLU A 153 11.04 -12.96 12.56
N LEU A 154 11.92 -13.86 12.11
CA LEU A 154 11.49 -15.11 11.46
C LEU A 154 10.65 -16.03 12.37
N ASP A 155 10.79 -15.95 13.69
CA ASP A 155 10.13 -16.87 14.65
C ASP A 155 8.97 -16.26 15.45
N ALA A 156 8.69 -14.96 15.33
CA ALA A 156 7.70 -14.26 16.18
C ALA A 156 6.29 -14.12 15.55
N VAL A 157 6.07 -14.69 14.36
CA VAL A 157 5.05 -14.21 13.40
C VAL A 157 3.58 -14.40 13.84
N PHE A 158 3.27 -15.17 14.89
CA PHE A 158 1.85 -15.38 15.27
C PHE A 158 1.51 -15.33 16.76
N GLY A 159 2.46 -14.98 17.66
CA GLY A 159 2.27 -15.20 19.11
C GLY A 159 2.30 -13.99 20.06
N GLY A 160 2.69 -12.80 19.61
CA GLY A 160 2.99 -11.70 20.55
C GLY A 160 2.31 -10.37 20.22
N GLN A 161 1.90 -9.62 21.24
CA GLN A 161 1.65 -8.19 21.10
C GLN A 161 3.01 -7.51 20.95
N SER A 162 3.25 -6.75 19.87
CA SER A 162 4.36 -5.79 19.84
C SER A 162 3.82 -4.38 19.68
N ALA A 163 4.68 -3.45 20.09
CA ALA A 163 4.46 -2.00 20.14
C ALA A 163 4.82 -1.27 18.82
N ASP A 164 4.64 -1.88 17.64
CA ASP A 164 5.18 -1.40 16.36
C ASP A 164 4.66 -0.04 15.85
N ALA A 165 3.55 0.46 16.39
CA ALA A 165 2.90 1.67 15.87
C ALA A 165 3.81 2.92 15.93
N VAL A 166 4.67 3.00 16.95
CA VAL A 166 5.60 4.13 17.14
C VAL A 166 6.75 4.06 16.14
N GLU A 167 7.26 2.87 15.82
CA GLU A 167 8.40 2.71 14.92
C GLU A 167 8.06 2.90 13.44
N TYR A 168 6.81 2.80 13.00
CA TYR A 168 6.44 3.05 11.59
C TYR A 168 6.68 4.52 11.16
N GLY A 169 6.74 5.45 12.11
CA GLY A 169 7.03 6.87 11.85
C GLY A 169 8.45 7.11 11.32
N LEU A 170 9.41 6.39 11.90
CA LEU A 170 10.85 6.59 11.73
C LEU A 170 11.47 5.75 10.61
N ARG A 171 10.76 4.73 10.13
CA ARG A 171 11.28 3.80 9.12
C ARG A 171 11.04 4.30 7.70
N ASP A 172 12.05 4.09 6.86
CA ASP A 172 12.00 4.39 5.43
C ASP A 172 11.54 3.20 4.60
N PHE A 173 11.76 1.96 5.07
CA PHE A 173 11.40 0.73 4.39
C PHE A 173 11.10 -0.43 5.36
N GLU A 174 10.52 -1.50 4.81
CA GLU A 174 10.31 -2.82 5.43
C GLU A 174 11.04 -3.87 4.59
N PHE A 175 11.49 -4.98 5.18
CA PHE A 175 12.06 -6.09 4.43
C PHE A 175 10.97 -7.05 3.98
N CYS A 176 10.98 -7.47 2.70
CA CYS A 176 10.12 -8.52 2.19
C CYS A 176 11.00 -9.67 1.69
N ARG A 177 10.85 -10.83 2.32
CA ARG A 177 11.52 -12.10 1.97
C ARG A 177 10.52 -13.17 1.50
N ALA A 178 9.34 -12.75 1.07
CA ALA A 178 8.31 -13.67 0.59
C ALA A 178 8.77 -14.38 -0.68
N ASP A 179 8.49 -15.68 -0.76
CA ASP A 179 8.79 -16.50 -1.93
C ASP A 179 8.14 -15.91 -3.20
N PRO A 180 8.87 -15.81 -4.32
CA PRO A 180 8.31 -15.44 -5.62
C PRO A 180 7.01 -16.15 -6.01
N ASP A 181 6.89 -17.45 -5.72
CA ASP A 181 5.67 -18.24 -5.97
C ASP A 181 4.49 -17.68 -5.16
N VAL A 182 4.70 -17.44 -3.86
CA VAL A 182 3.70 -16.88 -2.94
C VAL A 182 3.31 -15.46 -3.37
N LEU A 183 4.27 -14.64 -3.80
CA LEU A 183 3.98 -13.30 -4.32
C LEU A 183 3.15 -13.36 -5.60
N CYS A 184 3.46 -14.26 -6.53
CA CYS A 184 2.70 -14.42 -7.76
C CYS A 184 1.27 -14.87 -7.48
N GLU A 185 1.12 -15.92 -6.66
CA GLU A 185 -0.18 -16.46 -6.26
C GLU A 185 -1.05 -15.38 -5.61
N LEU A 186 -0.54 -14.71 -4.57
CA LEU A 186 -1.35 -13.77 -3.78
C LEU A 186 -1.57 -12.41 -4.46
N SER A 187 -0.80 -12.07 -5.49
CA SER A 187 -1.04 -10.87 -6.31
C SER A 187 -1.89 -11.14 -7.56
N GLY A 188 -2.11 -12.42 -7.91
CA GLY A 188 -2.81 -12.80 -9.12
C GLY A 188 -2.01 -12.51 -10.41
N ILE A 189 -0.68 -12.45 -10.31
CA ILE A 189 0.20 -12.27 -11.47
C ILE A 189 0.91 -13.57 -11.82
N THR A 190 1.52 -13.61 -13.01
CA THR A 190 2.35 -14.75 -13.43
C THR A 190 3.82 -14.50 -13.14
N HIS A 191 4.59 -15.58 -12.98
CA HIS A 191 6.06 -15.52 -12.92
C HIS A 191 6.68 -14.74 -14.09
N ARG A 192 6.15 -14.92 -15.30
CA ARG A 192 6.61 -14.19 -16.49
C ARG A 192 6.54 -12.66 -16.30
N SER A 193 5.53 -12.18 -15.56
CA SER A 193 5.31 -10.75 -15.31
C SER A 193 5.99 -10.24 -14.03
N LEU A 194 6.52 -11.13 -13.18
CA LEU A 194 7.09 -10.78 -11.88
C LEU A 194 8.28 -9.83 -12.01
N HIS A 195 9.28 -10.17 -12.82
CA HIS A 195 10.47 -9.33 -13.01
C HIS A 195 10.11 -7.92 -13.52
N ALA A 196 9.24 -7.82 -14.52
CA ALA A 196 8.79 -6.53 -15.04
C ALA A 196 8.03 -5.69 -13.98
N ALA A 197 7.30 -6.36 -13.08
CA ALA A 197 6.62 -5.70 -11.97
C ALA A 197 7.62 -5.16 -10.92
N LEU A 198 8.61 -5.97 -10.55
CA LEU A 198 9.68 -5.59 -9.61
C LEU A 198 10.56 -4.46 -10.18
N ASP A 199 10.88 -4.49 -11.48
CA ASP A 199 11.57 -3.40 -12.18
C ASP A 199 10.76 -2.11 -12.13
N SER A 200 9.43 -2.20 -12.32
CA SER A 200 8.55 -1.03 -12.22
C SER A 200 8.55 -0.44 -10.81
N LEU A 201 8.55 -1.28 -9.77
CA LEU A 201 8.66 -0.81 -8.39
C LEU A 201 10.00 -0.15 -8.10
N THR A 202 11.08 -0.72 -8.65
CA THR A 202 12.44 -0.19 -8.52
C THR A 202 12.56 1.18 -9.18
N ARG A 203 12.09 1.32 -10.41
CA ARG A 203 12.07 2.61 -11.13
C ARG A 203 11.23 3.69 -10.42
N CYS A 204 10.17 3.29 -9.72
CA CYS A 204 9.31 4.21 -8.97
C CYS A 204 9.80 4.47 -7.54
N GLY A 205 10.96 3.92 -7.15
CA GLY A 205 11.55 4.07 -5.81
C GLY A 205 10.74 3.42 -4.69
N LEU A 206 9.97 2.37 -5.00
CA LEU A 206 9.08 1.70 -4.04
C LEU A 206 9.60 0.35 -3.56
N ALA A 207 10.54 -0.27 -4.29
CA ALA A 207 11.26 -1.46 -3.83
C ALA A 207 12.69 -1.46 -4.38
N VAL A 208 13.61 -2.16 -3.72
CA VAL A 208 14.93 -2.50 -4.27
C VAL A 208 15.39 -3.83 -3.70
N ARG A 209 16.03 -4.68 -4.53
CA ARG A 209 16.65 -5.92 -4.06
C ARG A 209 17.86 -5.58 -3.19
N ASP A 210 18.02 -6.33 -2.10
CA ASP A 210 19.07 -6.14 -1.11
C ASP A 210 19.90 -7.42 -0.96
N PRO A 211 20.94 -7.61 -1.79
CA PRO A 211 21.72 -8.85 -1.83
C PRO A 211 22.48 -9.11 -0.53
N ASP A 212 22.82 -8.07 0.23
CA ASP A 212 23.56 -8.20 1.49
C ASP A 212 22.70 -8.86 2.60
N MET A 213 21.38 -8.92 2.39
CA MET A 213 20.40 -9.47 3.31
C MET A 213 19.79 -10.78 2.80
N ASP A 214 20.33 -11.38 1.71
CA ASP A 214 19.93 -12.70 1.26
C ASP A 214 20.46 -13.72 2.30
N GLY A 215 19.56 -14.39 3.04
CA GLY A 215 19.87 -15.11 4.28
C GLY A 215 20.64 -16.43 4.15
N GLY A 216 21.48 -16.60 3.12
CA GLY A 216 22.19 -17.85 2.81
C GLY A 216 21.30 -19.01 2.36
N ASP A 217 19.98 -18.88 2.51
CA ASP A 217 18.93 -19.80 2.07
C ASP A 217 18.55 -19.62 0.59
N GLY A 218 19.16 -18.63 -0.09
CA GLY A 218 18.89 -18.31 -1.49
C GLY A 218 17.59 -17.54 -1.72
N ALA A 219 16.90 -17.11 -0.67
CA ALA A 219 15.72 -16.26 -0.80
C ALA A 219 16.12 -14.80 -1.07
N ASP A 220 15.54 -14.20 -2.11
CA ASP A 220 15.72 -12.79 -2.43
C ASP A 220 15.14 -11.89 -1.34
N THR A 221 15.95 -11.01 -0.78
CA THR A 221 15.47 -9.97 0.14
C THR A 221 15.22 -8.65 -0.59
N TRP A 222 14.06 -8.05 -0.34
CA TRP A 222 13.67 -6.76 -0.91
C TRP A 222 13.45 -5.71 0.19
N ARG A 223 14.04 -4.53 0.04
CA ARG A 223 13.61 -3.35 0.81
C ARG A 223 12.41 -2.73 0.13
N VAL A 224 11.27 -2.72 0.80
CA VAL A 224 10.01 -2.17 0.32
C VAL A 224 9.78 -0.84 1.01
N TYR A 225 9.87 0.25 0.25
CA TYR A 225 9.87 1.58 0.84
C TYR A 225 8.48 2.06 1.25
N LEU A 226 8.43 2.70 2.42
CA LEU A 226 7.24 3.36 2.98
C LEU A 226 7.03 4.74 2.37
N THR A 227 8.13 5.42 2.02
CA THR A 227 8.15 6.66 1.24
C THR A 227 8.98 6.44 -0.02
N PRO A 228 8.64 7.06 -1.17
CA PRO A 228 9.48 6.94 -2.35
C PRO A 228 10.95 7.26 -2.08
N ASN A 229 11.85 6.33 -2.41
CA ASN A 229 13.28 6.55 -2.26
C ASN A 229 13.73 7.62 -3.27
N LYS A 230 14.23 8.75 -2.76
CA LYS A 230 14.71 9.88 -3.56
C LYS A 230 15.99 9.57 -4.34
N GLY A 231 16.74 8.54 -3.96
CA GLY A 231 18.07 8.23 -4.50
C GLY A 231 18.10 7.63 -5.90
N ASN A 232 16.98 7.08 -6.41
CA ASN A 232 16.95 6.32 -7.69
C ASN A 232 16.07 6.94 -8.78
N VAL A 233 15.50 8.12 -8.54
CA VAL A 233 14.55 8.74 -9.48
C VAL A 233 15.29 9.66 -10.45
N THR A 234 15.98 9.06 -11.43
CA THR A 234 16.38 9.79 -12.64
C THR A 234 15.18 9.82 -13.59
N VAL A 235 14.19 10.68 -13.34
CA VAL A 235 13.11 10.88 -14.31
C VAL A 235 13.71 11.56 -15.53
N THR A 236 13.94 10.79 -16.60
CA THR A 236 14.09 11.36 -17.92
C THR A 236 12.69 11.67 -18.42
N LEU A 237 12.26 12.93 -18.28
CA LEU A 237 11.05 13.40 -18.95
C LEU A 237 11.27 13.25 -20.46
N ARG A 238 10.44 12.43 -21.11
CA ARG A 238 10.32 12.40 -22.58
C ARG A 238 9.08 13.17 -22.99
#